data_AF-A0A7K1CWV7-F1
#
_entry.id   AF-A0A7K1CWV7-F1
#
_cell.length_a   1.000
_cell.length_b   1.000
_cell.length_c   1.000
_cell.angle_alpha   90.00
_cell.angle_beta   90.00
_cell.angle_gamma   90.00
#
_symmetry.space_group_name_H-M   'P 1'
#
loop_
_entity.id
_entity.type
_entity.pdbx_description
1 polymer ?
#
loop_
_entity_poly.entity_id
_entity_poly.type
_entity_poly.pdbx_seq_one_letter_code
_entity_poly.pdbx_strand_id
1 'polypeptide(L)'
;MTTTPMPGTTRNRILDAGQEIWATQNAATLFAGFSVAKVSEAASVTRSTFYSYWPSTEHYLVDLVAHLASTDANNYPAAVAKLQDTIVNNTASTDLVSQIIQGCALHLRAAIDDPTLGLRLGFLAKADDPDLTSLLNVLYRTGEISQYAPFAVSMESWGRVLRPPFTESRLQVVFSALLEGLAARHRIDPDSVPVELYGQALLPLLLVATRRPDDDRSLEQIVDSLNSWPAMGLAYRLHEQAAVEVSPPTTRATSESMREVTISIRRLLARVGFSELSLTEISLVTGYSEAALQQMFGSRPGIALCVYLMGLNERYATIPESLRGIDRLRAMIEINFDEIRRAPVMTQNMVLLLAGHNARPRLDLVDFDARSLMDDAVRESIDRGELNDQFAPHQFSQVLQRTILIEGSPVDSVLSSGIDVVELLLSAAGAPPPTATSPRTTLVTQ
;
A
#
# COMPACT_ATOMS: atom_id res chain seq x y z
N MET A 1 27.81 22.66 29.12
CA MET A 1 27.41 23.97 29.66
C MET A 1 25.89 24.00 29.69
N THR A 2 25.30 23.79 30.87
CA THR A 2 23.85 23.92 31.09
C THR A 2 23.50 25.40 31.01
N THR A 3 22.90 25.83 29.91
CA THR A 3 22.28 27.14 29.77
C THR A 3 21.11 27.22 30.74
N THR A 4 21.28 27.94 31.85
CA THR A 4 20.19 28.26 32.76
C THR A 4 19.18 29.13 32.01
N PRO A 5 17.93 28.69 31.79
CA PRO A 5 16.93 29.49 31.10
C PRO A 5 16.67 30.79 31.90
N MET A 6 16.51 31.91 31.19
CA MET A 6 16.10 33.18 31.80
C MET A 6 14.80 32.95 32.60
N PRO A 7 14.69 33.45 33.85
CA PRO A 7 13.54 33.18 34.68
C PRO A 7 12.28 33.76 34.02
N GLY A 8 11.38 32.88 33.59
CA GLY A 8 10.04 33.26 33.19
C GLY A 8 9.31 33.98 34.33
N THR A 9 8.21 34.66 34.01
CA THR A 9 7.36 35.29 35.03
C THR A 9 6.95 34.25 36.09
N THR A 10 6.70 34.68 37.34
CA THR A 10 6.26 33.77 38.42
C THR A 10 5.05 32.94 37.99
N ARG A 11 4.15 33.52 37.19
CA ARG A 11 3.02 32.82 36.57
C ARG A 11 3.47 31.65 35.69
N ASN A 12 4.40 31.86 34.77
CA ASN A 12 4.91 30.80 33.88
C ASN A 12 5.61 29.70 34.67
N ARG A 13 6.40 30.04 35.70
CA ARG A 13 7.01 29.04 36.61
C ARG A 13 5.96 28.12 37.25
N ILE A 14 4.81 28.66 37.64
CA ILE A 14 3.72 27.88 38.24
C ILE A 14 3.03 26.98 37.19
N LEU A 15 2.90 27.45 35.95
CA LEU A 15 2.36 26.66 34.84
C LEU A 15 3.33 25.54 34.42
N ASP A 16 4.62 25.85 34.31
CA ASP A 16 5.70 24.89 34.02
C ASP A 16 5.77 23.79 35.10
N ALA A 17 5.68 24.18 36.37
CA ALA A 17 5.61 23.21 37.48
C ALA A 17 4.35 22.33 37.39
N GLY A 18 3.23 22.87 36.93
CA GLY A 18 2.01 22.09 36.67
C GLY A 18 2.22 21.03 35.61
N GLN A 19 2.85 21.40 34.49
CA GLN A 19 3.20 20.49 33.40
C GLN A 19 4.20 19.42 33.86
N GLU A 20 5.24 19.78 34.60
CA GLU A 20 6.24 18.84 35.12
C GLU A 20 5.64 17.82 36.09
N ILE A 21 4.75 18.26 36.99
CA ILE A 21 4.01 17.36 37.88
C ILE A 21 3.23 16.34 37.06
N TRP A 22 2.57 16.74 35.98
CA TRP A 22 1.83 15.80 35.14
C TRP A 22 2.72 14.83 34.37
N ALA A 23 3.86 15.29 33.89
CA ALA A 23 4.80 14.45 33.15
C ALA A 23 5.44 13.36 34.04
N THR A 24 5.57 13.61 35.34
CA THR A 24 6.35 12.76 36.26
C THR A 24 5.51 11.92 37.23
N GLN A 25 4.24 12.26 37.44
CA GLN A 25 3.38 11.57 38.43
C GLN A 25 2.68 10.33 37.85
N ASN A 26 2.45 9.33 38.71
CA ASN A 26 1.64 8.16 38.35
C ASN A 26 0.15 8.51 38.20
N ALA A 27 -0.60 7.67 37.48
CA ALA A 27 -2.02 7.90 37.19
C ALA A 27 -2.88 8.10 38.46
N ALA A 28 -2.55 7.42 39.57
CA ALA A 28 -3.27 7.57 40.83
C ALA A 28 -3.20 9.00 41.39
N THR A 29 -2.06 9.68 41.26
CA THR A 29 -1.95 11.09 41.63
C THR A 29 -2.73 12.00 40.68
N LEU A 30 -2.81 11.66 39.39
CA LEU A 30 -3.58 12.43 38.41
C LEU A 30 -5.09 12.38 38.72
N PHE A 31 -5.60 11.19 39.11
CA PHE A 31 -6.99 11.01 39.51
C PHE A 31 -7.33 11.62 40.88
N ALA A 32 -6.34 11.75 41.77
CA ALA A 32 -6.52 12.45 43.05
C ALA A 32 -6.70 13.98 42.90
N GLY A 33 -6.52 14.50 41.67
CA GLY A 33 -6.73 15.89 41.32
C GLY A 33 -5.50 16.77 41.53
N PHE A 34 -5.54 17.94 40.88
CA PHE A 34 -4.51 18.97 41.02
C PHE A 34 -4.52 19.54 42.44
N SER A 35 -3.39 19.41 43.15
CA SER A 35 -3.22 20.04 44.45
C SER A 35 -2.44 21.34 44.31
N VAL A 36 -3.08 22.47 44.62
CA VAL A 36 -2.43 23.79 44.69
C VAL A 36 -1.18 23.75 45.58
N ALA A 37 -1.18 22.93 46.63
CA ALA A 37 -0.03 22.73 47.50
C ALA A 37 1.18 22.18 46.75
N LYS A 38 0.98 21.10 45.98
CA LYS A 38 2.05 20.44 45.21
C LYS A 38 2.60 21.35 44.12
N VAL A 39 1.72 22.04 43.40
CA VAL A 39 2.14 22.99 42.35
C VAL A 39 2.93 24.15 42.95
N SER A 40 2.44 24.72 44.05
CA SER A 40 3.13 25.83 44.71
C SER A 40 4.51 25.41 45.23
N GLU A 41 4.61 24.22 45.81
CA GLU A 41 5.88 23.63 46.26
C GLU A 41 6.85 23.41 45.10
N ALA A 42 6.42 22.74 44.02
CA ALA A 42 7.24 22.51 42.84
C ALA A 42 7.70 23.83 42.18
N ALA A 43 6.82 24.82 42.12
CA ALA A 43 7.14 26.15 41.60
C ALA A 43 7.96 27.02 42.57
N SER A 44 8.24 26.55 43.79
CA SER A 44 8.90 27.33 44.86
C SER A 44 8.19 28.66 45.15
N VAL A 45 6.86 28.62 45.32
CA VAL A 45 6.02 29.76 45.68
C VAL A 45 5.06 29.39 46.83
N THR A 46 4.43 30.39 47.45
CA THR A 46 3.40 30.13 48.46
C THR A 46 2.03 29.88 47.80
N ARG A 47 1.11 29.19 48.50
CA ARG A 47 -0.29 29.07 48.05
C ARG A 47 -0.96 30.43 47.88
N SER A 48 -0.60 31.42 48.71
CA SER A 48 -1.10 32.79 48.59
C SER A 48 -0.66 33.42 47.26
N THR A 49 0.61 33.19 46.86
CA THR A 49 1.12 33.62 45.56
C THR A 49 0.37 32.94 44.40
N PHE A 50 0.07 31.64 44.50
CA PHE A 50 -0.78 30.95 43.52
C PHE A 50 -2.15 31.64 43.36
N TYR A 51 -2.87 31.84 44.48
CA TYR A 51 -4.21 32.44 44.43
C TYR A 51 -4.22 33.91 44.02
N SER A 52 -3.06 34.60 44.03
CA SER A 52 -2.95 35.95 43.47
C SER A 52 -3.05 35.99 41.94
N TYR A 53 -2.77 34.87 41.26
CA TYR A 53 -2.89 34.72 39.81
C TYR A 53 -4.20 34.04 39.40
N TRP A 54 -4.64 33.03 40.16
CA TRP A 54 -5.84 32.26 39.85
C TRP A 54 -6.81 32.23 41.02
N PRO A 55 -8.03 32.76 40.89
CA PRO A 55 -9.04 32.74 41.96
C PRO A 55 -9.45 31.32 42.38
N SER A 56 -9.32 30.33 41.48
CA SER A 56 -9.68 28.94 41.72
C SER A 56 -8.77 27.97 40.95
N THR A 57 -8.92 26.67 41.23
CA THR A 57 -8.16 25.63 40.52
C THR A 57 -8.62 25.50 39.07
N GLU A 58 -9.91 25.72 38.81
CA GLU A 58 -10.49 25.70 37.46
C GLU A 58 -9.88 26.79 36.58
N HIS A 59 -9.75 28.02 37.09
CA HIS A 59 -9.07 29.11 36.38
C HIS A 59 -7.61 28.77 36.06
N TYR A 60 -6.93 28.08 36.98
CA TYR A 60 -5.57 27.60 36.74
C TYR A 60 -5.52 26.50 35.67
N LEU A 61 -6.47 25.57 35.64
CA LEU A 61 -6.52 24.51 34.62
C LEU A 61 -6.75 25.07 33.22
N VAL A 62 -7.69 26.01 33.08
CA VAL A 62 -7.94 26.76 31.84
C VAL A 62 -6.65 27.41 31.34
N ASP A 63 -5.90 28.05 32.24
CA ASP A 63 -4.65 28.72 31.90
C ASP A 63 -3.51 27.74 31.59
N LEU A 64 -3.46 26.60 32.29
CA LEU A 64 -2.52 25.52 32.02
C LEU A 64 -2.73 24.95 30.62
N VAL A 65 -3.98 24.79 30.17
CA VAL A 65 -4.29 24.31 28.81
C VAL A 65 -3.84 25.34 27.76
N ALA A 66 -4.08 26.62 28.01
CA ALA A 66 -3.61 27.69 27.13
C ALA A 66 -2.07 27.74 27.06
N HIS A 67 -1.40 27.53 28.20
CA HIS A 67 0.06 27.45 28.28
C HIS A 67 0.61 26.26 27.47
N LEU A 68 -0.02 25.09 27.58
CA LEU A 68 0.34 23.91 26.78
C LEU A 68 0.15 24.16 25.29
N ALA A 69 -0.98 24.74 24.89
CA ALA A 69 -1.23 25.07 23.48
C ALA A 69 -0.11 25.95 22.91
N SER A 70 0.37 26.93 23.68
CA SER A 70 1.48 27.79 23.27
C SER A 70 2.82 27.06 23.21
N THR A 71 3.04 26.07 24.08
CA THR A 71 4.28 25.30 24.17
C THR A 71 4.36 24.24 23.08
N ASP A 72 3.27 23.50 22.85
CA ASP A 72 3.16 22.48 21.80
C ASP A 72 3.33 23.11 20.42
N ALA A 73 2.77 24.30 20.18
CA ALA A 73 2.94 25.05 18.93
C ALA A 73 4.40 25.36 18.59
N ASN A 74 5.29 25.42 19.59
CA ASN A 74 6.71 25.70 19.39
C ASN A 74 7.57 24.42 19.32
N ASN A 75 7.24 23.41 20.13
CA ASN A 75 8.10 22.23 20.29
C ASN A 75 7.79 21.12 19.28
N TYR A 76 6.51 20.86 19.03
CA TYR A 76 6.08 19.76 18.18
C TYR A 76 6.49 19.93 16.72
N PRO A 77 6.35 21.13 16.10
CA PRO A 77 6.75 21.33 14.71
C PRO A 77 8.26 21.18 14.50
N ALA A 78 9.07 21.52 15.50
CA ALA A 78 10.52 21.32 15.44
C ALA A 78 10.92 19.84 15.47
N ALA A 79 10.18 19.00 16.19
CA ALA A 79 10.37 17.55 16.17
C ALA A 79 10.00 16.97 14.80
N VAL A 80 8.83 17.34 14.26
CA VAL A 80 8.37 16.88 12.94
C VAL A 80 9.26 17.39 11.80
N ALA A 81 9.71 18.64 11.84
CA ALA A 81 10.62 19.20 10.83
C ALA A 81 11.94 18.42 10.73
N LYS A 82 12.52 18.01 11.88
CA LYS A 82 13.72 17.16 11.90
C LYS A 82 13.47 15.78 11.29
N LEU A 83 12.25 15.25 11.39
CA LEU A 83 11.87 14.00 10.71
C LEU A 83 11.85 14.18 9.20
N GLN A 84 11.32 15.31 8.72
CA GLN A 84 11.31 15.63 7.29
C GLN A 84 12.73 15.75 6.73
N ASP A 85 13.63 16.43 7.44
CA ASP A 85 15.05 16.50 7.05
C ASP A 85 15.67 15.10 6.96
N THR A 86 15.32 14.21 7.88
CA THR A 86 15.82 12.82 7.88
C THR A 86 15.30 12.04 6.68
N ILE A 87 14.03 12.20 6.31
CA ILE A 87 13.42 11.52 5.16
C ILE A 87 13.97 12.06 3.84
N VAL A 88 14.02 13.39 3.67
CA VAL A 88 14.51 14.05 2.44
C VAL A 88 16.00 13.76 2.21
N ASN A 89 16.81 13.69 3.26
CA ASN A 89 18.24 13.37 3.12
C ASN A 89 18.50 11.88 2.85
N ASN A 90 17.49 11.01 2.97
CA ASN A 90 17.59 9.58 2.66
C ASN A 90 17.08 9.22 1.25
N THR A 91 17.03 10.21 0.36
CA THR A 91 16.55 10.15 -1.05
C THR A 91 17.28 9.17 -1.96
N ALA A 92 18.34 8.51 -1.50
CA ALA A 92 18.98 7.42 -2.24
C ALA A 92 18.15 6.12 -2.26
N SER A 93 17.15 5.98 -1.38
CA SER A 93 16.23 4.83 -1.40
C SER A 93 15.09 5.05 -2.39
N THR A 94 14.89 4.10 -3.30
CA THR A 94 13.73 4.05 -4.20
C THR A 94 12.47 3.46 -3.56
N ASP A 95 12.56 2.99 -2.31
CA ASP A 95 11.45 2.38 -1.58
C ASP A 95 10.68 3.42 -0.77
N LEU A 96 9.68 4.02 -1.41
CA LEU A 96 8.77 4.99 -0.79
C LEU A 96 7.96 4.39 0.37
N VAL A 97 7.58 3.11 0.28
CA VAL A 97 6.76 2.45 1.31
C VAL A 97 7.53 2.36 2.61
N SER A 98 8.78 1.89 2.56
CA SER A 98 9.63 1.84 3.74
C SER A 98 9.91 3.23 4.33
N GLN A 99 10.10 4.25 3.48
CA GLN A 99 10.30 5.63 3.95
C GLN A 99 9.09 6.17 4.72
N ILE A 100 7.86 5.95 4.21
CA ILE A 100 6.64 6.35 4.90
C ILE A 100 6.54 5.63 6.25
N ILE A 101 6.76 4.31 6.28
CA ILE A 101 6.65 3.53 7.53
C ILE A 101 7.67 4.00 8.57
N GLN A 102 8.93 4.20 8.17
CA GLN A 102 9.99 4.66 9.07
C GLN A 102 9.74 6.09 9.58
N GLY A 103 9.31 7.00 8.70
CA GLY A 103 8.94 8.36 9.07
C GLY A 103 7.81 8.39 10.11
N CYS A 104 6.79 7.56 9.90
CA CYS A 104 5.70 7.39 10.86
C CYS A 104 6.17 6.77 12.17
N ALA A 105 7.05 5.76 12.13
CA ALA A 105 7.59 5.16 13.35
C ALA A 105 8.34 6.17 14.22
N LEU A 106 9.12 7.06 13.60
CA LEU A 106 9.78 8.15 14.31
C LEU A 106 8.77 9.18 14.86
N HIS A 107 7.71 9.48 14.11
CA HIS A 107 6.65 10.38 14.56
C HIS A 107 5.89 9.81 15.77
N LEU A 108 5.58 8.51 15.76
CA LEU A 108 4.95 7.83 16.88
C LEU A 108 5.87 7.80 18.11
N ARG A 109 7.17 7.52 17.95
CA ARG A 109 8.15 7.62 19.05
C ARG A 109 8.17 9.02 19.65
N ALA A 110 8.21 10.07 18.82
CA ALA A 110 8.17 11.45 19.29
C ALA A 110 6.90 11.75 20.10
N ALA A 111 5.74 11.23 19.69
CA ALA A 111 4.50 11.37 20.45
C ALA A 111 4.50 10.55 21.76
N ILE A 112 5.07 9.34 21.76
CA ILE A 112 5.22 8.51 22.96
C ILE A 112 6.11 9.19 23.99
N ASP A 113 7.21 9.78 23.54
CA ASP A 113 8.20 10.47 24.38
C ASP A 113 7.75 11.87 24.80
N ASP A 114 6.63 12.36 24.27
CA ASP A 114 6.10 13.68 24.58
C ASP A 114 5.56 13.74 26.02
N PRO A 115 6.17 14.54 26.91
CA PRO A 115 5.72 14.67 28.30
C PRO A 115 4.32 15.29 28.41
N THR A 116 3.83 16.02 27.40
CA THR A 116 2.51 16.67 27.44
C THR A 116 1.37 15.76 27.00
N LEU A 117 1.66 14.63 26.33
CA LEU A 117 0.61 13.73 25.81
C LEU A 117 -0.34 13.24 26.91
N GLY A 118 0.19 12.86 28.08
CA GLY A 118 -0.64 12.38 29.19
C GLY A 118 -1.61 13.44 29.71
N LEU A 119 -1.17 14.70 29.69
CA LEU A 119 -1.96 15.85 30.12
C LEU A 119 -3.05 16.20 29.10
N ARG A 120 -2.74 16.17 27.80
CA ARG A 120 -3.73 16.30 26.72
C ARG A 120 -4.84 15.24 26.84
N LEU A 121 -4.45 13.97 26.97
CA LEU A 121 -5.41 12.87 27.16
C LEU A 121 -6.23 13.03 28.46
N GLY A 122 -5.63 13.54 29.52
CA GLY A 122 -6.32 13.85 30.77
C GLY A 122 -7.40 14.92 30.60
N PHE A 123 -7.14 15.97 29.82
CA PHE A 123 -8.13 17.02 29.56
C PHE A 123 -9.28 16.56 28.66
N LEU A 124 -9.11 15.53 27.84
CA LEU A 124 -10.23 14.93 27.09
C LEU A 124 -11.33 14.39 28.01
N ALA A 125 -10.98 13.95 29.24
CA ALA A 125 -11.96 13.52 30.24
C ALA A 125 -12.84 14.67 30.78
N LYS A 126 -12.56 15.91 30.37
CA LYS A 126 -13.28 17.12 30.75
C LYS A 126 -13.94 17.81 29.54
N ALA A 127 -14.14 17.09 28.43
CA ALA A 127 -14.76 17.62 27.22
C ALA A 127 -16.21 18.14 27.40
N ASP A 128 -16.87 17.80 28.51
CA ASP A 128 -18.20 18.34 28.85
C ASP A 128 -18.15 19.80 29.36
N ASP A 129 -16.96 20.31 29.71
CA ASP A 129 -16.75 21.71 30.09
C ASP A 129 -16.58 22.58 28.80
N PRO A 130 -17.50 23.51 28.50
CA PRO A 130 -17.47 24.26 27.26
C PRO A 130 -16.26 25.20 27.15
N ASP A 131 -15.78 25.76 28.26
CA ASP A 131 -14.64 26.67 28.27
C ASP A 131 -13.36 25.90 27.95
N LEU A 132 -13.20 24.74 28.59
CA LEU A 132 -12.07 23.85 28.32
C LEU A 132 -12.12 23.26 26.92
N THR A 133 -13.30 22.86 26.44
CA THR A 133 -13.48 22.35 25.07
C THR A 133 -13.12 23.40 24.03
N SER A 134 -13.47 24.67 24.26
CA SER A 134 -13.03 25.75 23.38
C SER A 134 -11.49 25.86 23.32
N LEU A 135 -10.81 25.72 24.46
CA LEU A 135 -9.34 25.75 24.51
C LEU A 135 -8.69 24.52 23.87
N LEU A 136 -9.23 23.33 24.11
CA LEU A 136 -8.76 22.10 23.48
C LEU A 136 -8.93 22.17 21.95
N ASN A 137 -10.04 22.72 21.47
CA ASN A 137 -10.24 22.97 20.05
C ASN A 137 -9.15 23.88 19.47
N VAL A 138 -8.77 24.94 20.17
CA VAL A 138 -7.65 25.81 19.74
C VAL A 138 -6.34 25.04 19.72
N LEU A 139 -6.05 24.28 20.78
CA LEU A 139 -4.83 23.48 20.89
C LEU A 139 -4.68 22.50 19.72
N TYR A 140 -5.73 21.71 19.43
CA TYR A 140 -5.72 20.76 18.31
C TYR A 140 -5.57 21.49 16.97
N ARG A 141 -6.33 22.58 16.74
CA ARG A 141 -6.25 23.35 15.50
C ARG A 141 -4.86 23.92 15.25
N THR A 142 -4.21 24.45 16.27
CA THR A 142 -2.84 24.96 16.15
C THR A 142 -1.86 23.83 15.80
N GLY A 143 -1.97 22.68 16.48
CA GLY A 143 -1.16 21.50 16.16
C GLY A 143 -1.37 21.01 14.72
N GLU A 144 -2.62 20.86 14.28
CA GLU A 144 -3.00 20.40 12.93
C GLU A 144 -2.41 21.30 11.84
N ILE A 145 -2.49 22.62 12.01
CA ILE A 145 -1.94 23.59 11.04
C ILE A 145 -0.43 23.41 10.91
N SER A 146 0.28 23.29 12.04
CA SER A 146 1.73 23.17 12.03
C SER A 146 2.22 21.81 11.51
N GLN A 147 1.43 20.74 11.69
CA GLN A 147 1.76 19.40 11.20
C GLN A 147 1.48 19.22 9.70
N TYR A 148 0.55 19.99 9.13
CA TYR A 148 0.18 19.83 7.73
C TYR A 148 1.27 20.28 6.76
N ALA A 149 2.00 21.36 7.04
CA ALA A 149 2.98 21.91 6.10
C ALA A 149 4.08 20.90 5.67
N PRO A 150 4.74 20.17 6.60
CA PRO A 150 5.66 19.07 6.24
C PRO A 150 5.03 17.98 5.38
N PHE A 151 3.77 17.65 5.68
CA PHE A 151 3.02 16.64 4.96
C PHE A 151 2.68 17.08 3.52
N ALA A 152 2.30 18.35 3.32
CA ALA A 152 2.02 18.92 2.01
C ALA A 152 3.23 18.85 1.08
N VAL A 153 4.42 19.20 1.58
CA VAL A 153 5.69 19.07 0.81
C VAL A 153 5.95 17.62 0.41
N SER A 154 5.69 16.68 1.32
CA SER A 154 5.84 15.25 1.04
C SER A 154 4.86 14.78 -0.04
N MET A 155 3.58 15.15 0.06
CA MET A 155 2.58 14.83 -0.98
C MET A 155 2.95 15.39 -2.36
N GLU A 156 3.42 16.64 -2.41
CA GLU A 156 3.85 17.28 -3.65
C GLU A 156 5.00 16.49 -4.30
N SER A 157 6.01 16.09 -3.52
CA SER A 157 7.12 15.27 -4.00
C SER A 157 6.69 13.89 -4.52
N TRP A 158 5.57 13.36 -4.03
CA TRP A 158 4.99 12.10 -4.49
C TRP A 158 4.07 12.28 -5.71
N GLY A 159 3.86 13.52 -6.17
CA GLY A 159 2.93 13.85 -7.25
C GLY A 159 1.47 13.55 -6.86
N ARG A 160 1.09 13.85 -5.61
CA ARG A 160 -0.24 13.55 -5.08
C ARG A 160 -0.94 14.79 -4.56
N VAL A 161 -2.27 14.76 -4.64
CA VAL A 161 -3.21 15.75 -4.09
C VAL A 161 -4.26 15.04 -3.25
N LEU A 162 -4.96 15.78 -2.39
CA LEU A 162 -6.07 15.22 -1.60
C LEU A 162 -7.22 14.76 -2.49
N ARG A 163 -7.82 13.61 -2.16
CA ARG A 163 -9.00 13.07 -2.82
C ARG A 163 -10.26 13.57 -2.10
N PRO A 164 -11.27 14.10 -2.80
CA PRO A 164 -12.57 14.40 -2.18
C PRO A 164 -13.18 13.15 -1.52
N PRO A 165 -13.83 13.27 -0.35
CA PRO A 165 -14.17 14.51 0.36
C PRO A 165 -13.13 14.93 1.41
N PHE A 166 -11.90 14.41 1.34
CA PHE A 166 -10.84 14.80 2.27
C PHE A 166 -10.41 16.24 2.00
N THR A 167 -10.32 17.01 3.08
CA THR A 167 -9.69 18.32 3.13
C THR A 167 -8.48 18.24 4.05
N GLU A 168 -7.60 19.24 4.01
CA GLU A 168 -6.40 19.31 4.85
C GLU A 168 -6.79 19.13 6.33
N SER A 169 -7.78 19.91 6.77
CA SER A 169 -8.36 19.86 8.12
C SER A 169 -8.91 18.48 8.49
N ARG A 170 -9.69 17.83 7.62
CA ARG A 170 -10.25 16.50 7.90
C ARG A 170 -9.16 15.44 8.01
N LEU A 171 -8.16 15.50 7.13
CA LEU A 171 -7.09 14.53 7.12
C LEU A 171 -6.21 14.67 8.37
N GLN A 172 -5.89 15.89 8.79
CA GLN A 172 -5.14 16.15 10.02
C GLN A 172 -5.87 15.64 11.27
N VAL A 173 -7.19 15.82 11.36
CA VAL A 173 -7.99 15.22 12.45
C VAL A 173 -7.85 13.69 12.48
N VAL A 174 -7.88 13.02 11.33
CA VAL A 174 -7.70 11.56 11.27
C VAL A 174 -6.29 11.17 11.71
N PHE A 175 -5.27 11.91 11.26
CA PHE A 175 -3.87 11.61 11.58
C PHE A 175 -3.57 11.83 13.05
N SER A 176 -4.01 12.95 13.63
CA SER A 176 -3.82 13.25 15.06
C SER A 176 -4.56 12.25 15.93
N ALA A 177 -5.80 11.91 15.60
CA ALA A 177 -6.57 10.90 16.33
C ALA A 177 -5.91 9.51 16.28
N LEU A 178 -5.42 9.09 15.11
CA LEU A 178 -4.72 7.81 14.95
C LEU A 178 -3.40 7.81 15.74
N LEU A 179 -2.61 8.88 15.63
CA LEU A 179 -1.33 9.02 16.32
C LEU A 179 -1.49 9.01 17.84
N GLU A 180 -2.36 9.86 18.37
CA GLU A 180 -2.58 9.96 19.83
C GLU A 180 -3.20 8.68 20.39
N GLY A 181 -4.14 8.06 19.67
CA GLY A 181 -4.73 6.78 20.07
C GLY A 181 -3.71 5.64 20.13
N LEU A 182 -2.83 5.54 19.13
CA LEU A 182 -1.75 4.55 19.11
C LEU A 182 -0.70 4.86 20.18
N ALA A 183 -0.30 6.11 20.37
CA ALA A 183 0.64 6.50 21.42
C ALA A 183 0.08 6.19 22.82
N ALA A 184 -1.20 6.47 23.06
CA ALA A 184 -1.88 6.12 24.30
C ALA A 184 -1.90 4.60 24.53
N ARG A 185 -2.22 3.80 23.51
CA ARG A 185 -2.24 2.34 23.62
C ARG A 185 -0.83 1.76 23.80
N HIS A 186 0.18 2.29 23.12
CA HIS A 186 1.57 1.86 23.26
C HIS A 186 2.09 2.03 24.69
N ARG A 187 1.73 3.12 25.37
CA ARG A 187 2.10 3.34 26.79
C ARG A 187 1.52 2.28 27.74
N ILE A 188 0.45 1.59 27.35
CA ILE A 188 -0.20 0.53 28.13
C ILE A 188 0.34 -0.85 27.74
N ASP A 189 0.53 -1.06 26.44
CA ASP A 189 0.82 -2.35 25.83
C ASP A 189 1.70 -2.16 24.58
N PRO A 190 3.02 -1.99 24.78
CA PRO A 190 3.94 -1.66 23.70
C PRO A 190 4.11 -2.80 22.69
N ASP A 191 3.93 -4.05 23.13
CA ASP A 191 4.06 -5.23 22.28
C ASP A 191 2.92 -5.33 21.26
N SER A 192 1.69 -4.96 21.67
CA SER A 192 0.54 -4.93 20.75
C SER A 192 0.54 -3.72 19.81
N VAL A 193 1.33 -2.68 20.11
CA VAL A 193 1.44 -1.47 19.29
C VAL A 193 2.91 -1.21 18.95
N PRO A 194 3.53 -2.03 18.10
CA PRO A 194 4.87 -1.71 17.62
C PRO A 194 4.87 -0.35 16.92
N VAL A 195 5.97 0.39 17.00
CA VAL A 195 6.04 1.77 16.50
C VAL A 195 5.83 1.89 14.99
N GLU A 196 6.10 0.82 14.25
CA GLU A 196 5.86 0.69 12.82
C GLU A 196 4.35 0.61 12.48
N LEU A 197 3.50 0.23 13.45
CA LEU A 197 2.06 0.07 13.24
C LEU A 197 1.40 1.37 12.78
N TYR A 198 1.87 2.52 13.25
CA TYR A 198 1.35 3.81 12.80
C TYR A 198 1.55 3.99 11.29
N GLY A 199 2.75 3.70 10.77
CA GLY A 199 3.02 3.76 9.34
C GLY A 199 2.24 2.73 8.52
N GLN A 200 2.13 1.51 9.04
CA GLN A 200 1.36 0.43 8.41
C GLN A 200 -0.14 0.75 8.32
N ALA A 201 -0.70 1.41 9.33
CA ALA A 201 -2.09 1.88 9.33
C ALA A 201 -2.29 3.12 8.46
N LEU A 202 -1.33 4.05 8.47
CA LEU A 202 -1.41 5.32 7.76
C LEU A 202 -1.24 5.15 6.24
N LEU A 203 -0.37 4.24 5.79
CA LEU A 203 -0.09 4.01 4.38
C LEU A 203 -1.34 3.71 3.53
N PRO A 204 -2.20 2.72 3.87
CA PRO A 204 -3.43 2.48 3.10
C PRO A 204 -4.39 3.67 3.16
N LEU A 205 -4.46 4.37 4.30
CA LEU A 205 -5.28 5.59 4.42
C LEU A 205 -4.76 6.68 3.47
N LEU A 206 -3.45 6.89 3.38
CA LEU A 206 -2.84 7.85 2.47
C LEU A 206 -3.16 7.51 1.02
N LEU A 207 -3.03 6.24 0.62
CA LEU A 207 -3.34 5.80 -0.74
C LEU A 207 -4.79 6.06 -1.14
N VAL A 208 -5.71 5.95 -0.19
CA VAL A 208 -7.15 6.18 -0.37
C VAL A 208 -7.50 7.67 -0.31
N ALA A 209 -6.96 8.40 0.67
CA ALA A 209 -7.26 9.81 0.92
C ALA A 209 -6.57 10.79 -0.04
N THR A 210 -5.61 10.30 -0.83
CA THR A 210 -4.93 11.09 -1.85
C THR A 210 -5.07 10.45 -3.22
N ARG A 211 -4.75 11.21 -4.26
CA ARG A 211 -4.83 10.81 -5.67
C ARG A 211 -3.75 11.50 -6.46
N ARG A 212 -3.43 11.00 -7.65
CA ARG A 212 -2.64 11.79 -8.59
C ARG A 212 -3.52 12.92 -9.15
N PRO A 213 -2.95 14.05 -9.61
CA PRO A 213 -3.72 15.14 -10.19
C PRO A 213 -4.63 14.75 -11.37
N ASP A 214 -4.27 13.70 -12.10
CA ASP A 214 -5.00 13.13 -13.25
C ASP A 214 -6.01 12.03 -12.88
N ASP A 215 -6.02 11.56 -11.62
CA ASP A 215 -6.99 10.56 -11.15
C ASP A 215 -8.27 11.25 -10.68
N ASP A 216 -9.29 11.30 -11.55
CA ASP A 216 -10.57 11.95 -11.24
C ASP A 216 -11.52 11.13 -10.36
N ARG A 217 -11.11 9.93 -9.92
CA ARG A 217 -12.01 9.06 -9.15
C ARG A 217 -12.30 9.62 -7.75
N SER A 218 -13.56 9.52 -7.31
CA SER A 218 -13.93 9.83 -5.93
C SER A 218 -13.52 8.73 -4.96
N LEU A 219 -13.61 8.99 -3.65
CA LEU A 219 -13.39 7.98 -2.62
C LEU A 219 -14.34 6.78 -2.79
N GLU A 220 -15.62 7.06 -3.04
CA GLU A 220 -16.67 6.06 -3.25
C GLU A 220 -16.33 5.18 -4.46
N GLN A 221 -15.85 5.75 -5.56
CA GLN A 221 -15.46 4.98 -6.74
C GLN A 221 -14.26 4.06 -6.50
N ILE A 222 -13.31 4.47 -5.65
CA ILE A 222 -12.20 3.60 -5.24
C ILE A 222 -12.70 2.48 -4.33
N VAL A 223 -13.53 2.80 -3.35
CA VAL A 223 -14.11 1.81 -2.44
C VAL A 223 -14.99 0.84 -3.20
N ASP A 224 -15.79 1.31 -4.16
CA ASP A 224 -16.58 0.46 -5.06
C ASP A 224 -15.68 -0.39 -5.97
N SER A 225 -14.53 0.12 -6.40
CA SER A 225 -13.53 -0.67 -7.13
C SER A 225 -12.92 -1.77 -6.25
N LEU A 226 -12.67 -1.49 -4.97
CA LEU A 226 -12.19 -2.46 -3.99
C LEU A 226 -13.30 -3.46 -3.59
N ASN A 227 -14.55 -3.03 -3.51
CA ASN A 227 -15.72 -3.85 -3.19
C ASN A 227 -16.24 -4.64 -4.41
N SER A 228 -15.91 -4.20 -5.62
CA SER A 228 -16.15 -4.92 -6.87
C SER A 228 -15.10 -5.98 -7.16
N TRP A 229 -14.17 -6.19 -6.24
CA TRP A 229 -13.41 -7.42 -6.15
C TRP A 229 -14.40 -8.61 -6.04
N PRO A 230 -14.22 -9.69 -6.83
CA PRO A 230 -15.33 -10.41 -7.46
C PRO A 230 -16.17 -11.30 -6.54
N ALA A 231 -15.91 -11.34 -5.23
CA ALA A 231 -16.70 -12.14 -4.31
C ALA A 231 -18.04 -11.47 -3.91
N MET A 232 -18.09 -10.14 -3.77
CA MET A 232 -19.28 -9.44 -3.24
C MET A 232 -19.98 -8.56 -4.29
N GLY A 233 -19.23 -7.72 -5.00
CA GLY A 233 -19.82 -6.83 -6.00
C GLY A 233 -20.33 -7.55 -7.26
N LEU A 234 -19.76 -8.70 -7.62
CA LEU A 234 -20.20 -9.49 -8.78
C LEU A 234 -21.54 -10.17 -8.51
N ALA A 235 -21.73 -10.75 -7.32
CA ALA A 235 -23.00 -11.39 -6.94
C ALA A 235 -24.14 -10.36 -6.89
N TYR A 236 -23.88 -9.17 -6.34
CA TYR A 236 -24.87 -8.10 -6.27
C TYR A 236 -25.20 -7.51 -7.65
N ARG A 237 -24.18 -7.18 -8.47
CA ARG A 237 -24.41 -6.65 -9.83
C ARG A 237 -24.99 -7.67 -10.79
N LEU A 238 -24.64 -8.96 -10.68
CA LEU A 238 -25.30 -10.02 -11.45
C LEU A 238 -26.76 -10.19 -11.04
N HIS A 239 -27.10 -10.03 -9.75
CA HIS A 239 -28.49 -10.00 -9.29
C HIS A 239 -29.26 -8.77 -9.77
N GLU A 240 -28.66 -7.58 -9.73
CA GLU A 240 -29.27 -6.36 -10.27
C GLU A 240 -29.44 -6.42 -11.80
N GLN A 241 -28.45 -6.91 -12.53
CA GLN A 241 -28.53 -7.03 -13.99
C GLN A 241 -29.48 -8.14 -14.45
N ALA A 242 -29.56 -9.26 -13.72
CA ALA A 242 -30.61 -10.26 -13.93
C ALA A 242 -32.02 -9.70 -13.68
N ALA A 243 -32.14 -8.67 -12.84
CA ALA A 243 -33.41 -7.98 -12.59
C ALA A 243 -33.74 -6.90 -13.66
N VAL A 244 -32.77 -6.47 -14.47
CA VAL A 244 -32.90 -5.37 -15.45
C VAL A 244 -32.81 -5.87 -16.90
N GLU A 245 -33.01 -7.16 -17.18
CA GLU A 245 -32.93 -7.73 -18.55
C GLU A 245 -33.79 -6.98 -19.58
N VAL A 246 -33.18 -5.99 -20.22
CA VAL A 246 -33.49 -5.50 -21.56
C VAL A 246 -32.58 -6.30 -22.49
N SER A 247 -33.21 -7.15 -23.30
CA SER A 247 -32.70 -7.95 -24.41
C SER A 247 -31.18 -8.22 -24.46
N PRO A 248 -30.73 -9.49 -24.40
CA PRO A 248 -29.31 -9.81 -24.51
C PRO A 248 -28.76 -9.21 -25.82
N PRO A 249 -27.63 -8.48 -25.78
CA PRO A 249 -26.95 -8.09 -27.00
C PRO A 249 -26.67 -9.37 -27.78
N THR A 250 -27.17 -9.41 -29.00
CA THR A 250 -27.06 -10.55 -29.92
C THR A 250 -25.66 -11.16 -29.86
N THR A 251 -25.64 -12.37 -29.32
CA THR A 251 -24.55 -13.35 -29.26
C THR A 251 -23.82 -13.47 -30.59
N ARG A 252 -22.74 -12.72 -30.76
CA ARG A 252 -21.62 -12.99 -31.68
C ARG A 252 -20.44 -12.06 -31.39
N ALA A 253 -19.95 -12.07 -30.15
CA ALA A 253 -18.53 -11.77 -29.96
C ALA A 253 -17.78 -12.99 -30.52
N THR A 254 -17.31 -12.92 -31.76
CA THR A 254 -16.50 -13.98 -32.37
C THR A 254 -15.13 -13.99 -31.68
N SER A 255 -14.44 -15.13 -31.68
CA SER A 255 -13.05 -15.22 -31.16
C SER A 255 -12.12 -14.17 -31.78
N GLU A 256 -12.39 -13.80 -33.03
CA GLU A 256 -11.74 -12.72 -33.78
C GLU A 256 -11.79 -11.37 -33.02
N SER A 257 -12.89 -11.10 -32.30
CA SER A 257 -13.05 -9.90 -31.48
C SER A 257 -12.11 -9.85 -30.27
N MET A 258 -11.79 -10.98 -29.62
CA MET A 258 -10.94 -10.98 -28.43
C MET A 258 -9.46 -10.72 -28.76
N ARG A 259 -8.99 -11.25 -29.90
CA ARG A 259 -7.64 -11.00 -30.40
C ARG A 259 -7.43 -9.54 -30.77
N GLU A 260 -8.35 -8.95 -31.52
CA GLU A 260 -8.28 -7.53 -31.90
C GLU A 260 -8.26 -6.61 -30.66
N VAL A 261 -9.09 -6.91 -29.66
CA VAL A 261 -9.11 -6.18 -28.39
C VAL A 261 -7.77 -6.37 -27.65
N THR A 262 -7.23 -7.58 -27.58
CA THR A 262 -5.94 -7.85 -26.93
C THR A 262 -4.77 -7.13 -27.63
N ILE A 263 -4.78 -7.07 -28.97
CA ILE A 263 -3.79 -6.30 -29.76
C ILE A 263 -3.88 -4.80 -29.43
N SER A 264 -5.11 -4.27 -29.35
CA SER A 264 -5.35 -2.86 -29.04
C SER A 264 -4.90 -2.52 -27.61
N ILE A 265 -5.19 -3.40 -26.65
CA ILE A 265 -4.70 -3.30 -25.27
C ILE A 265 -3.18 -3.33 -25.23
N ARG A 266 -2.51 -4.23 -25.97
CA ARG A 266 -1.04 -4.29 -26.02
C ARG A 266 -0.42 -2.99 -26.52
N ARG A 267 -1.01 -2.36 -27.55
CA ARG A 267 -0.56 -1.04 -28.04
C ARG A 267 -0.75 0.05 -26.99
N LEU A 268 -1.88 0.03 -26.29
CA LEU A 268 -2.14 0.96 -25.19
C LEU A 268 -1.13 0.76 -24.05
N LEU A 269 -0.87 -0.49 -23.66
CA LEU A 269 0.11 -0.86 -22.64
C LEU A 269 1.52 -0.36 -22.95
N ALA A 270 1.96 -0.44 -24.22
CA ALA A 270 3.25 0.08 -24.62
C ALA A 270 3.37 1.61 -24.45
N ARG A 271 2.23 2.33 -24.43
CA ARG A 271 2.19 3.78 -24.28
C ARG A 271 2.05 4.24 -22.83
N VAL A 272 1.18 3.61 -22.04
CA VAL A 272 0.83 4.07 -20.67
C VAL A 272 1.41 3.19 -19.56
N GLY A 273 1.91 2.00 -19.91
CA GLY A 273 2.37 1.02 -18.92
C GLY A 273 1.23 0.27 -18.24
N PHE A 274 1.53 -0.94 -17.71
CA PHE A 274 0.49 -1.78 -17.11
C PHE A 274 -0.09 -1.17 -15.84
N SER A 275 0.69 -0.46 -15.03
CA SER A 275 0.23 0.14 -13.76
C SER A 275 -0.86 1.19 -13.93
N GLU A 276 -0.86 1.90 -15.06
CA GLU A 276 -1.78 3.02 -15.32
C GLU A 276 -3.02 2.57 -16.11
N LEU A 277 -2.96 1.40 -16.76
CA LEU A 277 -4.05 0.87 -17.56
C LEU A 277 -5.34 0.67 -16.75
N SER A 278 -6.38 1.43 -17.09
CA SER A 278 -7.74 1.29 -16.56
C SER A 278 -8.69 0.63 -17.56
N LEU A 279 -9.78 0.00 -17.07
CA LEU A 279 -10.83 -0.54 -17.96
C LEU A 279 -11.51 0.56 -18.79
N THR A 280 -11.61 1.78 -18.23
CA THR A 280 -12.17 2.95 -18.92
C THR A 280 -11.33 3.34 -20.13
N GLU A 281 -10.00 3.42 -20.00
CA GLU A 281 -9.12 3.73 -21.12
C GLU A 281 -9.14 2.64 -22.19
N ILE A 282 -9.17 1.36 -21.76
CA ILE A 282 -9.32 0.24 -22.69
C ILE A 282 -10.66 0.37 -23.42
N SER A 283 -11.75 0.70 -22.73
CA SER A 283 -13.06 0.89 -23.32
C SER A 283 -13.03 2.01 -24.38
N LEU A 284 -12.40 3.14 -24.05
CA LEU A 284 -12.26 4.26 -24.98
C LEU A 284 -11.46 3.91 -26.24
N VAL A 285 -10.36 3.15 -26.10
CA VAL A 285 -9.49 2.79 -27.22
C VAL A 285 -10.08 1.65 -28.07
N THR A 286 -10.76 0.70 -27.44
CA THR A 286 -11.27 -0.50 -28.12
C THR A 286 -12.69 -0.33 -28.63
N GLY A 287 -13.45 0.63 -28.10
CA GLY A 287 -14.88 0.82 -28.38
C GLY A 287 -15.79 -0.19 -27.64
N TYR A 288 -15.23 -1.11 -26.86
CA TYR A 288 -16.01 -2.06 -26.05
C TYR A 288 -16.40 -1.41 -24.73
N SER A 289 -17.62 -1.64 -24.24
CA SER A 289 -18.00 -1.21 -22.89
C SER A 289 -17.15 -1.92 -21.82
N GLU A 290 -16.98 -1.29 -20.66
CA GLU A 290 -16.27 -1.93 -19.52
C GLU A 290 -16.91 -3.26 -19.10
N ALA A 291 -18.24 -3.36 -19.17
CA ALA A 291 -18.96 -4.60 -18.87
C ALA A 291 -18.61 -5.71 -19.87
N ALA A 292 -18.51 -5.40 -21.16
CA ALA A 292 -18.08 -6.36 -22.18
C ALA A 292 -16.63 -6.80 -21.96
N LEU A 293 -15.73 -5.87 -21.64
CA LEU A 293 -14.34 -6.18 -21.30
C LEU A 293 -14.24 -7.06 -20.05
N GLN A 294 -15.05 -6.81 -19.03
CA GLN A 294 -15.14 -7.67 -17.84
C GLN A 294 -15.68 -9.06 -18.18
N GLN A 295 -16.68 -9.18 -19.05
CA GLN A 295 -17.18 -10.48 -19.50
C GLN A 295 -16.14 -11.26 -20.33
N MET A 296 -15.36 -10.58 -21.16
CA MET A 296 -14.32 -11.20 -21.99
C MET A 296 -13.11 -11.65 -21.16
N PHE A 297 -12.58 -10.77 -20.32
CA PHE A 297 -11.30 -10.98 -19.64
C PHE A 297 -11.44 -11.34 -18.16
N GLY A 298 -12.63 -11.23 -17.57
CA GLY A 298 -12.92 -11.49 -16.16
C GLY A 298 -12.39 -10.39 -15.23
N SER A 299 -11.15 -9.97 -15.41
CA SER A 299 -10.47 -8.99 -14.57
C SER A 299 -9.29 -8.33 -15.30
N ARG A 300 -8.72 -7.27 -14.72
CA ARG A 300 -7.47 -6.65 -15.22
C ARG A 300 -6.29 -7.63 -15.22
N PRO A 301 -6.09 -8.48 -14.20
CA PRO A 301 -5.18 -9.62 -14.30
C PRO A 301 -5.47 -10.55 -15.48
N GLY A 302 -6.73 -10.79 -15.82
CA GLY A 302 -7.12 -11.61 -16.97
C GLY A 302 -6.70 -10.99 -18.30
N ILE A 303 -6.80 -9.65 -18.41
CA ILE A 303 -6.24 -8.89 -19.54
C ILE A 303 -4.72 -9.07 -19.62
N ALA A 304 -4.03 -8.95 -18.48
CA ALA A 304 -2.59 -9.20 -18.36
C ALA A 304 -2.21 -10.58 -18.91
N LEU A 305 -2.94 -11.61 -18.48
CA LEU A 305 -2.75 -12.99 -18.93
C LEU A 305 -2.97 -13.15 -20.43
N CYS A 306 -4.01 -12.53 -21.01
CA CYS A 306 -4.24 -12.60 -22.46
C CYS A 306 -3.13 -11.92 -23.26
N VAL A 307 -2.67 -10.73 -22.84
CA VAL A 307 -1.56 -10.03 -23.51
C VAL A 307 -0.28 -10.87 -23.43
N TYR A 308 0.00 -11.46 -22.28
CA TYR A 308 1.13 -12.37 -22.08
C TYR A 308 1.05 -13.60 -22.99
N LEU A 309 -0.08 -14.32 -23.00
CA LEU A 309 -0.27 -15.52 -23.82
C LEU A 309 -0.16 -15.21 -25.31
N MET A 310 -0.64 -14.04 -25.75
CA MET A 310 -0.46 -13.57 -27.12
C MET A 310 1.02 -13.37 -27.46
N GLY A 311 1.78 -12.72 -26.57
CA GLY A 311 3.23 -12.53 -26.72
C GLY A 311 3.99 -13.86 -26.78
N LEU A 312 3.67 -14.81 -25.90
CA LEU A 312 4.25 -16.16 -25.95
C LEU A 312 3.92 -16.86 -27.25
N ASN A 313 2.67 -16.84 -27.70
CA ASN A 313 2.25 -17.51 -28.92
C ASN A 313 3.02 -16.99 -30.15
N GLU A 314 3.18 -15.67 -30.27
CA GLU A 314 3.97 -15.04 -31.34
C GLU A 314 5.45 -15.45 -31.27
N ARG A 315 6.03 -15.53 -30.07
CA ARG A 315 7.45 -15.89 -29.89
C ARG A 315 7.73 -17.38 -30.02
N TYR A 316 6.79 -18.23 -29.62
CA TYR A 316 6.91 -19.68 -29.84
C TYR A 316 6.95 -20.01 -31.33
N ALA A 317 6.25 -19.24 -32.16
CA ALA A 317 6.30 -19.39 -33.61
C ALA A 317 7.68 -19.05 -34.20
N THR A 318 8.57 -18.37 -33.47
CA THR A 318 9.95 -18.09 -33.91
C THR A 318 10.94 -19.18 -33.54
N ILE A 319 10.53 -20.20 -32.79
CA ILE A 319 11.41 -21.33 -32.44
C ILE A 319 11.69 -22.14 -33.72
N PRO A 320 12.96 -22.41 -34.08
CA PRO A 320 13.30 -23.19 -35.26
C PRO A 320 12.62 -24.57 -35.25
N GLU A 321 12.02 -24.96 -36.38
CA GLU A 321 11.37 -26.28 -36.54
C GLU A 321 12.34 -27.47 -36.39
N SER A 322 13.65 -27.21 -36.46
CA SER A 322 14.70 -28.18 -36.19
C SER A 322 14.83 -28.55 -34.71
N LEU A 323 14.39 -27.69 -33.80
CA LEU A 323 14.29 -28.00 -32.37
C LEU A 323 13.03 -28.82 -32.12
N ARG A 324 13.20 -29.96 -31.44
CA ARG A 324 12.13 -30.92 -31.15
C ARG A 324 12.23 -31.44 -29.73
N GLY A 325 11.14 -32.02 -29.23
CA GLY A 325 11.10 -32.65 -27.90
C GLY A 325 11.59 -31.70 -26.80
N ILE A 326 12.49 -32.18 -25.95
CA ILE A 326 12.94 -31.46 -24.75
C ILE A 326 13.68 -30.15 -25.08
N ASP A 327 14.42 -30.09 -26.19
CA ASP A 327 15.13 -28.88 -26.60
C ASP A 327 14.15 -27.78 -27.04
N ARG A 328 13.05 -28.16 -27.72
CA ARG A 328 11.98 -27.22 -28.05
C ARG A 328 11.28 -26.72 -26.79
N LEU A 329 11.00 -27.61 -25.83
CA LEU A 329 10.38 -27.25 -24.56
C LEU A 329 11.27 -26.27 -23.76
N ARG A 330 12.59 -26.49 -23.73
CA ARG A 330 13.55 -25.56 -23.11
C ARG A 330 13.56 -24.20 -23.78
N ALA A 331 13.55 -24.14 -25.11
CA ALA A 331 13.45 -22.86 -25.83
C ALA A 331 12.15 -22.11 -25.48
N MET A 332 11.02 -22.83 -25.31
CA MET A 332 9.77 -22.22 -24.83
C MET A 332 9.91 -21.69 -23.41
N ILE A 333 10.53 -22.44 -22.49
CA ILE A 333 10.81 -22.00 -21.11
C ILE A 333 11.65 -20.72 -21.10
N GLU A 334 12.73 -20.64 -21.89
CA GLU A 334 13.56 -19.44 -22.02
C GLU A 334 12.73 -18.22 -22.48
N ILE A 335 11.86 -18.42 -23.48
CA ILE A 335 10.94 -17.37 -23.96
C ILE A 335 10.00 -16.91 -22.84
N ASN A 336 9.48 -17.81 -22.01
CA ASN A 336 8.61 -17.43 -20.89
C ASN A 336 9.37 -16.55 -19.89
N PHE A 337 10.57 -16.97 -19.48
CA PHE A 337 11.39 -16.20 -18.55
C PHE A 337 11.78 -14.84 -19.11
N ASP A 338 12.08 -14.75 -20.40
CA ASP A 338 12.36 -13.47 -21.04
C ASP A 338 11.12 -12.58 -21.10
N GLU A 339 9.94 -13.13 -21.41
CA GLU A 339 8.69 -12.37 -21.43
C GLU A 339 8.31 -11.85 -20.04
N ILE A 340 8.49 -12.69 -19.01
CA ILE A 340 8.27 -12.31 -17.61
C ILE A 340 9.19 -11.15 -17.20
N ARG A 341 10.47 -11.21 -17.59
CA ARG A 341 11.47 -10.17 -17.29
C ARG A 341 11.17 -8.85 -18.02
N ARG A 342 10.61 -8.91 -19.23
CA ARG A 342 10.20 -7.71 -20.00
C ARG A 342 8.99 -7.00 -19.40
N ALA A 343 8.12 -7.72 -18.69
CA ALA A 343 6.86 -7.18 -18.18
C ALA A 343 6.61 -7.53 -16.70
N PRO A 344 7.48 -7.10 -15.76
CA PRO A 344 7.43 -7.53 -14.35
C PRO A 344 6.10 -7.23 -13.65
N VAL A 345 5.51 -6.05 -13.93
CA VAL A 345 4.21 -5.65 -13.36
C VAL A 345 3.07 -6.54 -13.86
N MET A 346 3.13 -6.95 -15.13
CA MET A 346 2.13 -7.85 -15.73
C MET A 346 2.22 -9.24 -15.10
N THR A 347 3.44 -9.75 -14.94
CA THR A 347 3.73 -11.03 -14.27
C THR A 347 3.19 -11.06 -12.85
N GLN A 348 3.44 -10.01 -12.05
CA GLN A 348 2.94 -9.93 -10.67
C GLN A 348 1.41 -10.05 -10.61
N ASN A 349 0.70 -9.42 -11.55
CA ASN A 349 -0.76 -9.53 -11.65
C ASN A 349 -1.22 -10.93 -12.08
N MET A 350 -0.47 -11.62 -12.93
CA MET A 350 -0.78 -12.99 -13.33
C MET A 350 -0.56 -13.99 -12.20
N VAL A 351 0.45 -13.79 -11.34
CA VAL A 351 0.66 -14.63 -10.15
C VAL A 351 -0.57 -14.60 -9.24
N LEU A 352 -1.23 -13.45 -9.08
CA LEU A 352 -2.47 -13.33 -8.32
C LEU A 352 -3.63 -14.15 -8.90
N LEU A 353 -3.74 -14.27 -10.24
CA LEU A 353 -4.72 -15.16 -10.87
C LEU A 353 -4.46 -16.63 -10.54
N LEU A 354 -3.18 -17.04 -10.54
CA LEU A 354 -2.79 -18.42 -10.29
C LEU A 354 -2.96 -18.82 -8.83
N ALA A 355 -2.80 -17.87 -7.90
CA ALA A 355 -3.13 -18.04 -6.49
C ALA A 355 -4.65 -18.15 -6.21
N GLY A 356 -5.50 -18.07 -7.25
CA GLY A 356 -6.95 -18.22 -7.12
C GLY A 356 -7.69 -16.96 -6.68
N HIS A 357 -7.02 -15.80 -6.68
CA HIS A 357 -7.60 -14.56 -6.15
C HIS A 357 -8.53 -13.81 -7.12
N ASN A 358 -8.70 -14.25 -8.38
CA ASN A 358 -9.47 -13.50 -9.39
C ASN A 358 -10.26 -14.39 -10.37
N ALA A 359 -11.31 -13.80 -10.96
CA ALA A 359 -12.05 -14.40 -12.08
C ALA A 359 -11.11 -14.64 -13.28
N ARG A 360 -11.11 -15.88 -13.78
CA ARG A 360 -10.29 -16.28 -14.93
C ARG A 360 -10.87 -15.70 -16.22
N PRO A 361 -10.03 -15.31 -17.21
CA PRO A 361 -10.54 -14.95 -18.53
C PRO A 361 -11.29 -16.13 -19.14
N ARG A 362 -12.24 -15.83 -20.01
CA ARG A 362 -12.91 -16.83 -20.83
C ARG A 362 -11.95 -17.36 -21.88
N LEU A 363 -11.13 -18.32 -21.48
CA LEU A 363 -10.07 -18.91 -22.30
C LEU A 363 -10.63 -19.61 -23.55
N ASP A 364 -11.91 -19.99 -23.54
CA ASP A 364 -12.66 -20.49 -24.69
C ASP A 364 -12.81 -19.44 -25.81
N LEU A 365 -12.63 -18.16 -25.51
CA LEU A 365 -12.69 -17.06 -26.48
C LEU A 365 -11.31 -16.64 -27.01
N VAL A 366 -10.22 -17.22 -26.48
CA VAL A 366 -8.85 -16.91 -26.87
C VAL A 366 -8.42 -17.87 -27.98
N ASP A 367 -8.24 -17.36 -29.21
CA ASP A 367 -7.78 -18.14 -30.37
C ASP A 367 -6.25 -18.31 -30.44
N PHE A 368 -5.50 -17.67 -29.54
CA PHE A 368 -4.04 -17.80 -29.39
C PHE A 368 -3.70 -18.57 -28.11
N ASP A 369 -3.81 -19.90 -28.15
CA ASP A 369 -3.49 -20.74 -26.99
C ASP A 369 -2.03 -21.23 -27.01
N ALA A 370 -1.12 -20.41 -26.48
CA ALA A 370 0.28 -20.80 -26.28
C ALA A 370 0.44 -22.06 -25.41
N ARG A 371 -0.57 -22.41 -24.59
CA ARG A 371 -0.50 -23.61 -23.73
C ARG A 371 -0.62 -24.88 -24.55
N SER A 372 -1.45 -24.88 -25.60
CA SER A 372 -1.56 -26.04 -26.51
C SER A 372 -0.20 -26.37 -27.15
N LEU A 373 0.56 -25.35 -27.55
CA LEU A 373 1.90 -25.53 -28.11
C LEU A 373 2.89 -26.12 -27.09
N MET A 374 2.78 -25.71 -25.81
CA MET A 374 3.58 -26.28 -24.72
C MET A 374 3.17 -27.73 -24.43
N ASP A 375 1.87 -28.03 -24.42
CA ASP A 375 1.32 -29.39 -24.25
C ASP A 375 1.83 -30.33 -25.34
N ASP A 376 1.88 -29.85 -26.59
CA ASP A 376 2.40 -30.60 -27.73
C ASP A 376 3.91 -30.83 -27.63
N ALA A 377 4.69 -29.85 -27.16
CA ALA A 377 6.13 -30.03 -26.92
C ALA A 377 6.41 -31.03 -25.78
N VAL A 378 5.60 -31.01 -24.72
CA VAL A 378 5.68 -32.01 -23.63
C VAL A 378 5.31 -33.40 -24.17
N ARG A 379 4.22 -33.52 -24.95
CA ARG A 379 3.81 -34.79 -25.55
C ARG A 379 4.90 -35.35 -26.48
N GLU A 380 5.47 -34.51 -27.36
CA GLU A 380 6.57 -34.91 -28.23
C GLU A 380 7.78 -35.39 -27.42
N SER A 381 8.10 -34.74 -26.30
CA SER A 381 9.21 -35.15 -25.43
C SER A 381 8.95 -36.53 -24.78
N ILE A 382 7.70 -36.82 -24.38
CA ILE A 382 7.30 -38.13 -23.85
C ILE A 382 7.39 -39.21 -24.94
N ASP A 383 6.86 -38.93 -26.13
CA ASP A 383 6.86 -39.88 -27.26
C ASP A 383 8.29 -40.26 -27.69
N ARG A 384 9.25 -39.37 -27.46
CA ARG A 384 10.67 -39.57 -27.74
C ARG A 384 11.45 -40.25 -26.61
N GLY A 385 10.80 -40.53 -25.48
CA GLY A 385 11.44 -41.08 -24.28
C GLY A 385 12.37 -40.10 -23.57
N GLU A 386 12.23 -38.80 -23.84
CA GLU A 386 13.01 -37.73 -23.20
C GLU A 386 12.34 -37.25 -21.90
N LEU A 387 11.04 -37.50 -21.73
CA LEU A 387 10.30 -37.35 -20.47
C LEU A 387 9.59 -38.66 -20.11
N ASN A 388 9.34 -38.87 -18.82
CA ASN A 388 8.61 -40.03 -18.31
C ASN A 388 7.12 -39.98 -18.73
N ASP A 389 6.58 -41.11 -19.18
CA ASP A 389 5.20 -41.28 -19.66
C ASP A 389 4.14 -41.28 -18.55
N GLN A 390 4.56 -41.30 -17.28
CA GLN A 390 3.66 -41.24 -16.13
C GLN A 390 2.94 -39.90 -15.97
N PHE A 391 3.38 -38.85 -16.66
CA PHE A 391 2.76 -37.52 -16.58
C PHE A 391 1.78 -37.29 -17.73
N ALA A 392 0.56 -36.85 -17.41
CA ALA A 392 -0.34 -36.32 -18.43
C ALA A 392 0.25 -35.01 -19.00
N PRO A 393 0.46 -34.87 -20.32
CA PRO A 393 1.16 -33.71 -20.90
C PRO A 393 0.59 -32.36 -20.46
N HIS A 394 -0.74 -32.26 -20.43
CA HIS A 394 -1.46 -31.05 -20.02
C HIS A 394 -1.30 -30.71 -18.53
N GLN A 395 -1.21 -31.72 -17.65
CA GLN A 395 -0.99 -31.46 -16.23
C GLN A 395 0.44 -31.01 -15.98
N PHE A 396 1.40 -31.64 -16.65
CA PHE A 396 2.81 -31.29 -16.52
C PHE A 396 3.11 -29.88 -17.05
N SER A 397 2.58 -29.53 -18.22
CA SER A 397 2.73 -28.18 -18.79
C SER A 397 2.13 -27.09 -17.88
N GLN A 398 0.98 -27.35 -17.23
CA GLN A 398 0.39 -26.42 -16.26
C GLN A 398 1.28 -26.22 -15.04
N VAL A 399 1.83 -27.30 -14.47
CA VAL A 399 2.76 -27.22 -13.34
C VAL A 399 4.02 -26.47 -13.75
N LEU A 400 4.55 -26.76 -14.94
CA LEU A 400 5.72 -26.10 -15.49
C LEU A 400 5.48 -24.59 -15.68
N GLN A 401 4.38 -24.18 -16.30
CA GLN A 401 4.03 -22.77 -16.49
C GLN A 401 3.87 -22.01 -15.16
N ARG A 402 3.24 -22.63 -14.15
CA ARG A 402 3.15 -22.03 -12.81
C ARG A 402 4.53 -21.86 -12.17
N THR A 403 5.38 -22.87 -12.30
CA THR A 403 6.74 -22.84 -11.77
C THR A 403 7.55 -21.72 -12.43
N ILE A 404 7.49 -21.59 -13.76
CA ILE A 404 8.16 -20.50 -14.49
C ILE A 404 7.65 -19.13 -14.05
N LEU A 405 6.34 -18.96 -13.87
CA LEU A 405 5.77 -17.69 -13.42
C LEU A 405 6.18 -17.32 -12.00
N ILE A 406 6.33 -18.32 -11.11
CA ILE A 406 6.80 -18.11 -9.73
C ILE A 406 8.29 -17.75 -9.74
N GLU A 407 9.12 -18.55 -10.40
CA GLU A 407 10.58 -18.36 -10.45
C GLU A 407 11.00 -17.10 -11.21
N GLY A 408 10.25 -16.72 -12.25
CA GLY A 408 10.53 -15.52 -13.02
C GLY A 408 10.01 -14.24 -12.37
N SER A 409 9.09 -14.34 -11.39
CA SER A 409 8.48 -13.17 -10.77
C SER A 409 9.49 -12.39 -9.95
N PRO A 410 9.49 -11.04 -10.02
CA PRO A 410 10.40 -10.18 -9.25
C PRO A 410 10.07 -10.12 -7.75
N VAL A 411 9.10 -10.90 -7.26
CA VAL A 411 8.72 -10.93 -5.84
C VAL A 411 9.85 -11.58 -5.05
N ASP A 412 10.73 -10.74 -4.49
CA ASP A 412 11.78 -11.03 -3.53
C ASP A 412 12.48 -12.39 -3.71
N SER A 413 13.52 -12.37 -4.54
CA SER A 413 14.55 -13.41 -4.75
C SER A 413 15.38 -13.80 -3.51
N VAL A 414 14.76 -13.77 -2.32
CA VAL A 414 15.34 -14.23 -1.05
C VAL A 414 15.67 -15.73 -1.09
N LEU A 415 15.10 -16.48 -2.04
CA LEU A 415 15.40 -17.89 -2.32
C LEU A 415 16.42 -18.09 -3.47
N SER A 416 17.36 -17.16 -3.66
CA SER A 416 18.50 -17.28 -4.60
C SER A 416 19.50 -18.37 -4.16
N SER A 417 19.02 -19.59 -3.97
CA SER A 417 19.79 -20.78 -3.63
C SER A 417 20.69 -21.26 -4.79
N GLY A 418 20.68 -20.56 -5.93
CA GLY A 418 21.39 -20.96 -7.15
C GLY A 418 20.78 -22.21 -7.82
N ILE A 419 19.67 -22.73 -7.28
CA ILE A 419 18.96 -23.89 -7.82
C ILE A 419 17.99 -23.40 -8.90
N ASP A 420 18.14 -23.91 -10.11
CA ASP A 420 17.16 -23.74 -11.18
C ASP A 420 16.01 -24.73 -10.94
N VAL A 421 14.94 -24.26 -10.28
CA VAL A 421 13.78 -25.09 -9.91
C VAL A 421 13.08 -25.65 -11.15
N VAL A 422 13.13 -24.94 -12.29
CA VAL A 422 12.54 -25.43 -13.54
C VAL A 422 13.34 -26.58 -14.11
N GLU A 423 14.67 -26.50 -14.17
CA GLU A 423 15.50 -27.64 -14.58
C GLU A 423 15.43 -28.79 -13.56
N LEU A 424 15.29 -28.51 -12.26
CA LEU A 424 15.04 -29.56 -11.27
C LEU A 424 13.71 -30.29 -11.55
N LEU A 425 12.64 -29.56 -11.89
CA LEU A 425 11.35 -30.12 -12.27
C LEU A 425 11.45 -30.97 -13.55
N LEU A 426 12.17 -30.48 -14.57
CA LEU A 426 12.42 -31.23 -15.81
C LEU A 426 13.23 -32.52 -15.53
N SER A 427 14.29 -32.43 -14.73
CA SER A 427 15.12 -33.58 -14.36
C SER A 427 14.33 -34.63 -13.56
N ALA A 428 13.49 -34.18 -12.62
CA ALA A 428 12.57 -35.06 -11.89
C ALA A 428 11.56 -35.75 -12.82
N ALA A 429 11.21 -35.12 -13.94
CA ALA A 429 10.36 -35.68 -14.97
C ALA A 429 11.11 -36.59 -15.98
N GLY A 430 12.41 -36.83 -15.78
CA GLY A 430 13.23 -37.70 -16.62
C GLY A 430 13.98 -36.97 -17.75
N ALA A 431 13.91 -35.63 -17.83
CA ALA A 431 14.60 -34.88 -18.86
C ALA A 431 16.12 -35.11 -18.81
N PRO A 432 16.77 -35.38 -19.96
CA PRO A 432 18.23 -35.41 -20.01
C PRO A 432 18.78 -34.01 -19.67
N PRO A 433 20.00 -33.91 -19.11
CA PRO A 433 20.61 -32.61 -18.85
C PRO A 433 20.74 -31.80 -20.15
N PRO A 434 20.68 -30.45 -20.07
CA PRO A 434 20.81 -29.62 -21.26
C PRO A 434 22.13 -29.91 -21.98
N THR A 435 22.07 -30.07 -23.31
CA THR A 435 23.29 -30.30 -24.09
C THR A 435 24.14 -29.03 -24.08
N ALA A 436 25.47 -29.17 -24.02
CA ALA A 436 26.38 -28.02 -24.05
C ALA A 436 26.24 -27.16 -25.33
N THR A 437 25.61 -27.72 -26.37
CA THR A 437 25.30 -27.08 -27.65
C THR A 437 23.92 -26.43 -27.70
N SER A 438 23.04 -26.68 -26.72
CA SER A 438 21.78 -25.95 -26.63
C SER A 438 22.15 -24.48 -26.45
N PRO A 439 21.81 -23.61 -27.42
CA PRO A 439 22.15 -22.21 -27.31
C PRO A 439 21.44 -21.70 -26.07
N ARG A 440 22.18 -21.47 -24.98
CA ARG A 440 21.75 -20.47 -24.00
C ARG A 440 21.66 -19.23 -24.85
N THR A 441 20.44 -18.84 -25.20
CA THR A 441 20.22 -17.65 -25.98
C THR A 441 20.69 -16.52 -25.07
N THR A 442 21.97 -16.14 -25.19
CA THR A 442 22.47 -14.85 -24.70
C THR A 442 21.72 -13.84 -25.53
N LEU A 443 20.49 -13.58 -25.14
CA LEU A 443 19.65 -12.51 -25.63
C LEU A 443 20.44 -11.25 -25.31
N VAL A 444 21.16 -10.77 -26.33
CA VAL A 444 21.82 -9.48 -26.33
C VAL A 444 20.71 -8.48 -26.01
N THR A 445 20.73 -7.93 -24.81
CA THR A 445 19.92 -6.77 -24.45
C THR A 445 20.28 -5.65 -25.42
N GLN A 446 19.42 -5.44 -26.42
CA GLN A 446 19.36 -4.21 -27.21
C GLN A 446 18.25 -3.32 -26.69
#